data_AF-A0A960H4L5-F1
#
_entry.id   AF-A0A960H4L5-F1
#
_cell.length_a   1.000
_cell.length_b   1.000
_cell.length_c   1.000
_cell.angle_alpha   90.00
_cell.angle_beta   90.00
_cell.angle_gamma   90.00
#
_symmetry.space_group_name_H-M   'P 1'
#
loop_
_entity.id
_entity.type
_entity.pdbx_description
1 polymer ?
#
loop_
_entity_poly.entity_id
_entity_poly.type
_entity_poly.pdbx_seq_one_letter_code
_entity_poly.pdbx_strand_id
1 'polypeptide(L)'
;MAQDAFDAWMSDHNRDGGGDSLLIADRWEIADALNERIHRHLVADDAETVTGARRHRIGAGDVVISRRNDPTIEVSRRGSKRGELVAVTDAPVRNGQRWNVIAVDAEGDRIAARRIGDNALAVFDGEYLHTHVHHGYAVTVHA
;
A
#
# COMPACT_ATOMS: atom_id res chain seq x y z
N MET A 1 15.64 -12.42 -14.51
CA MET A 1 15.56 -12.01 -13.09
C MET A 1 14.34 -11.15 -12.80
N ALA A 2 14.24 -9.90 -13.30
CA ALA A 2 13.07 -9.06 -13.00
C ALA A 2 11.74 -9.64 -13.53
N GLN A 3 11.77 -10.30 -14.70
CA GLN A 3 10.63 -11.06 -15.24
C GLN A 3 10.27 -12.26 -14.35
N ASP A 4 11.25 -13.11 -14.02
CA ASP A 4 11.02 -14.29 -13.17
C ASP A 4 10.48 -13.92 -11.78
N ALA A 5 10.97 -12.82 -11.19
CA ALA A 5 10.49 -12.30 -9.92
C ALA A 5 9.03 -11.81 -10.02
N PHE A 6 8.69 -11.12 -11.10
CA PHE A 6 7.31 -10.71 -11.39
C PHE A 6 6.38 -11.91 -11.57
N ASP A 7 6.80 -12.91 -12.34
CA ASP A 7 5.99 -14.11 -12.59
C ASP A 7 5.78 -14.94 -11.32
N ALA A 8 6.82 -15.07 -10.48
CA ALA A 8 6.72 -15.72 -9.17
C ALA A 8 5.77 -14.95 -8.23
N TRP A 9 5.88 -13.63 -8.19
CA TRP A 9 4.98 -12.78 -7.41
C TRP A 9 3.53 -12.91 -7.90
N MET A 10 3.28 -12.85 -9.21
CA MET A 10 1.94 -13.05 -9.76
C MET A 10 1.37 -14.42 -9.44
N SER A 11 2.20 -15.47 -9.52
CA SER A 11 1.76 -16.82 -9.17
C SER A 11 1.36 -16.94 -7.69
N ASP A 12 1.99 -16.21 -6.77
CA ASP A 12 1.61 -16.19 -5.36
C ASP A 12 0.36 -15.32 -5.13
N HIS A 13 0.30 -14.15 -5.78
CA HIS A 13 -0.84 -13.25 -5.73
C HIS A 13 -2.14 -13.92 -6.20
N ASN A 14 -2.07 -14.76 -7.24
CA ASN A 14 -3.22 -15.46 -7.81
C ASN A 14 -3.67 -16.71 -7.04
N ARG A 15 -3.02 -17.06 -5.93
CA ARG A 15 -3.46 -18.18 -5.08
C ARG A 15 -4.75 -17.82 -4.34
N ASP A 16 -5.53 -18.84 -3.98
CA ASP A 16 -6.72 -18.66 -3.15
C ASP A 16 -6.37 -17.94 -1.84
N GLY A 17 -7.00 -16.79 -1.61
CA GLY A 17 -6.73 -15.93 -0.46
C GLY A 17 -5.72 -14.81 -0.70
N GLY A 18 -5.06 -14.76 -1.86
CA GLY A 18 -4.14 -13.68 -2.28
C GLY A 18 -2.84 -13.65 -1.49
N GLY A 19 -1.80 -14.32 -1.99
CA GLY A 19 -0.49 -14.37 -1.32
C GLY A 19 0.12 -12.98 -1.07
N ASP A 20 0.69 -12.79 0.13
CA ASP A 20 1.31 -11.52 0.55
C ASP A 20 2.85 -11.52 0.34
N SER A 21 3.27 -11.80 -0.90
CA SER A 21 4.67 -11.76 -1.28
C SER A 21 5.22 -10.33 -1.37
N LEU A 22 6.46 -10.14 -0.90
CA LEU A 22 7.24 -8.91 -1.00
C LEU A 22 8.46 -9.15 -1.89
N LEU A 23 8.63 -8.35 -2.94
CA LEU A 23 9.84 -8.35 -3.75
C LEU A 23 10.91 -7.48 -3.09
N ILE A 24 12.14 -7.96 -3.10
CA ILE A 24 13.30 -7.23 -2.57
C ILE A 24 14.28 -6.97 -3.71
N ALA A 25 14.65 -5.72 -3.89
CA ALA A 25 15.65 -5.28 -4.85
C ALA A 25 16.89 -4.68 -4.14
N ASP A 26 18.02 -4.67 -4.83
CA ASP A 26 19.26 -4.03 -4.40
C ASP A 26 19.21 -2.50 -4.56
N ARG A 27 18.40 -2.03 -5.50
CA ARG A 27 18.34 -0.63 -5.96
C ARG A 27 16.90 -0.14 -6.09
N TRP A 28 16.73 1.14 -5.82
CA TRP A 28 15.44 1.81 -5.89
C TRP A 28 14.88 1.84 -7.31
N GLU A 29 15.73 2.01 -8.32
CA GLU A 29 15.32 2.04 -9.73
C GLU A 29 14.66 0.72 -10.15
N ILE A 30 15.15 -0.41 -9.60
CA ILE A 30 14.58 -1.74 -9.86
C ILE A 30 13.27 -1.92 -9.08
N ALA A 31 13.23 -1.48 -7.81
CA ALA A 31 12.02 -1.54 -7.01
C ALA A 31 10.88 -0.70 -7.62
N ASP A 32 11.18 0.52 -8.08
CA ASP A 32 10.20 1.41 -8.71
C ASP A 32 9.67 0.82 -10.03
N ALA A 33 10.56 0.29 -10.88
CA ALA A 33 10.17 -0.35 -12.13
C ALA A 33 9.27 -1.58 -11.90
N LEU A 34 9.55 -2.39 -10.87
CA LEU A 34 8.70 -3.52 -10.48
C LEU A 34 7.35 -3.05 -9.94
N ASN A 35 7.34 -2.05 -9.06
CA ASN A 35 6.12 -1.46 -8.50
C ASN A 35 5.22 -0.91 -9.61
N GLU A 36 5.76 -0.11 -10.53
CA GLU A 36 5.01 0.45 -11.66
C GLU A 36 4.45 -0.63 -12.57
N ARG A 37 5.25 -1.67 -12.85
CA ARG A 37 4.81 -2.80 -13.68
C ARG A 37 3.66 -3.57 -13.03
N ILE A 38 3.74 -3.84 -11.72
CA ILE A 38 2.70 -4.56 -10.98
C ILE A 38 1.43 -3.71 -10.90
N HIS A 39 1.55 -2.41 -10.58
CA HIS A 39 0.43 -1.47 -10.57
C HIS A 39 -0.32 -1.48 -11.91
N ARG A 40 0.39 -1.30 -13.04
CA ARG A 40 -0.22 -1.32 -14.39
C ARG A 40 -0.87 -2.67 -14.75
N HIS A 41 -0.50 -3.75 -14.08
CA HIS A 41 -1.12 -5.05 -14.28
C HIS A 41 -2.40 -5.21 -13.47
N LEU A 42 -2.45 -4.66 -12.25
CA LEU A 42 -3.57 -4.83 -11.33
C LEU A 42 -4.65 -3.75 -11.46
N VAL A 43 -4.23 -2.52 -11.75
CA VAL A 43 -5.08 -1.33 -11.77
C VAL A 43 -5.32 -0.93 -13.21
N ALA A 44 -6.60 -0.73 -13.58
CA ALA A 44 -6.98 -0.31 -14.92
C ALA A 44 -6.39 1.08 -15.24
N ASP A 45 -6.05 1.31 -16.51
CA ASP A 45 -5.39 2.56 -16.95
C ASP A 45 -6.23 3.82 -16.69
N ASP A 46 -7.56 3.69 -16.67
CA ASP A 46 -8.53 4.75 -16.40
C ASP A 46 -9.02 4.79 -14.95
N ALA A 47 -8.46 3.94 -14.08
CA ALA A 47 -8.81 3.94 -12.67
C ALA A 47 -8.36 5.25 -11.99
N GLU A 48 -9.11 5.64 -10.98
CA GLU A 48 -8.77 6.78 -10.13
C GLU A 48 -7.50 6.48 -9.32
N THR A 49 -6.56 7.42 -9.32
CA THR A 49 -5.29 7.29 -8.59
C THR A 49 -4.91 8.60 -7.90
N VAL A 50 -4.23 8.48 -6.77
CA VAL A 50 -3.54 9.60 -6.10
C VAL A 50 -2.03 9.39 -6.21
N THR A 51 -1.28 10.47 -6.34
CA THR A 51 0.19 10.38 -6.35
C THR A 51 0.68 10.17 -4.92
N GLY A 52 1.56 9.20 -4.70
CA GLY A 52 2.30 9.05 -3.44
C GLY A 52 3.75 9.51 -3.56
N ALA A 53 4.53 9.18 -2.53
CA ALA A 53 5.98 9.31 -2.55
C ALA A 53 6.59 8.57 -3.75
N ARG A 54 7.77 9.04 -4.18
CA ARG A 54 8.46 8.54 -5.38
C ARG A 54 7.66 8.69 -6.69
N ARG A 55 6.60 9.53 -6.69
CA ARG A 55 5.70 9.76 -7.84
C ARG A 55 4.90 8.54 -8.27
N HIS A 56 4.73 7.57 -7.37
CA HIS A 56 3.93 6.38 -7.64
C HIS A 56 2.44 6.74 -7.74
N ARG A 57 1.73 6.20 -8.72
CA ARG A 57 0.28 6.35 -8.86
C ARG A 57 -0.41 5.26 -8.06
N ILE A 58 -1.11 5.62 -7.00
CA ILE A 58 -1.74 4.68 -6.07
C ILE A 58 -3.24 4.63 -6.38
N GLY A 59 -3.70 3.46 -6.84
CA GLY A 59 -5.08 3.11 -7.11
C GLY A 59 -5.68 2.15 -6.08
N ALA A 60 -6.99 1.94 -6.15
CA ALA A 60 -7.65 0.92 -5.34
C ALA A 60 -7.19 -0.49 -5.77
N GLY A 61 -6.91 -1.36 -4.80
CA GLY A 61 -6.29 -2.67 -5.03
C GLY A 61 -4.76 -2.65 -4.93
N ASP A 62 -4.14 -1.47 -4.86
CA ASP A 62 -2.69 -1.40 -4.69
C ASP A 62 -2.22 -1.88 -3.31
N VAL A 63 -0.96 -2.30 -3.23
CA VAL A 63 -0.24 -2.42 -1.95
C VAL A 63 0.67 -1.23 -1.77
N VAL A 64 0.61 -0.58 -0.61
CA VAL A 64 1.47 0.54 -0.22
C VAL A 64 2.23 0.24 1.07
N ILE A 65 3.33 0.96 1.30
CA ILE A 65 4.14 0.88 2.51
C ILE A 65 4.35 2.26 3.12
N SER A 66 4.20 2.37 4.44
CA SER A 66 4.53 3.59 5.20
C SER A 66 6.02 3.64 5.52
N ARG A 67 6.62 4.82 5.36
CA ARG A 67 8.07 5.03 5.48
C ARG A 67 8.48 5.92 6.65
N ARG A 68 7.52 6.31 7.47
CA ARG A 68 7.72 7.11 8.68
C ARG A 68 6.79 6.62 9.78
N ASN A 69 7.22 6.78 11.03
CA ASN A 69 6.32 6.60 12.17
C ASN A 69 5.50 7.88 12.34
N ASP A 70 4.18 7.74 12.43
CA ASP A 70 3.31 8.87 12.75
C ASP A 70 2.20 8.40 13.69
N PRO A 71 2.28 8.74 14.99
CA PRO A 71 1.26 8.38 15.97
C PRO A 71 0.02 9.27 15.90
N THR A 72 0.03 10.35 15.11
CA THR A 72 -1.12 11.25 14.97
C THR A 72 -2.15 10.76 13.96
N ILE A 73 -1.75 9.89 13.04
CA ILE A 73 -2.65 9.27 12.07
C ILE A 73 -3.55 8.27 12.81
N GLU A 74 -4.86 8.53 12.79
CA GLU A 74 -5.83 7.65 13.41
C GLU A 74 -5.84 6.28 12.74
N VAL A 75 -5.82 5.25 13.59
CA VAL A 75 -5.98 3.86 13.17
C VAL A 75 -7.25 3.34 13.79
N SER A 76 -8.08 2.71 12.96
CA SER A 76 -9.35 2.12 13.38
C SER A 76 -9.44 0.64 13.03
N ARG A 77 -10.42 -0.06 13.59
CA ARG A 77 -10.85 -1.40 13.16
C ARG A 77 -12.36 -1.39 12.98
N ARG A 78 -12.87 -2.37 12.23
CA ARG A 78 -14.32 -2.57 12.12
C ARG A 78 -14.90 -2.94 13.48
N GLY A 79 -15.92 -2.20 13.90
CA GLY A 79 -16.69 -2.47 15.09
C GLY A 79 -17.67 -3.64 14.90
N SER A 80 -18.45 -3.87 15.95
CA SER A 80 -19.48 -4.92 15.98
C SER A 80 -20.68 -4.60 15.10
N LYS A 81 -20.98 -3.31 14.89
CA LYS A 81 -22.06 -2.85 14.04
C LYS A 81 -21.57 -2.67 12.60
N ARG A 82 -22.43 -2.96 11.64
CA ARG A 82 -22.12 -2.78 10.22
C ARG A 82 -21.81 -1.30 9.95
N GLY A 83 -20.60 -1.04 9.44
CA GLY A 83 -20.13 0.31 9.12
C GLY A 83 -19.51 1.08 10.30
N GLU A 84 -19.48 0.49 11.50
CA GLU A 84 -18.82 1.09 12.65
C GLU A 84 -17.30 0.97 12.52
N LEU A 85 -16.61 2.08 12.78
CA LEU A 85 -15.16 2.13 12.94
C LEU A 85 -14.87 2.50 14.39
N VAL A 86 -13.99 1.73 15.03
CA VAL A 86 -13.55 1.94 16.40
C VAL A 86 -12.07 2.25 16.37
N ALA A 87 -11.69 3.41 16.91
CA ALA A 87 -10.29 3.79 17.05
C ALA A 87 -9.53 2.76 17.91
N VAL A 88 -8.32 2.40 17.48
CA VAL A 88 -7.45 1.45 18.18
C VAL A 88 -6.36 2.24 18.90
N THR A 89 -6.39 2.19 20.23
CA THR A 89 -5.28 2.70 21.05
C THR A 89 -4.02 1.86 20.84
N ASP A 90 -2.85 2.49 20.81
CA ASP A 90 -1.53 1.85 20.73
C ASP A 90 -1.23 1.07 19.43
N ALA A 91 -1.95 1.37 18.34
CA ALA A 91 -1.69 0.79 17.02
C ALA A 91 -1.25 1.84 15.97
N PRO A 92 -0.28 2.73 16.27
CA PRO A 92 0.07 3.84 15.39
C PRO A 92 0.57 3.35 14.02
N VAL A 93 0.57 4.27 13.06
CA VAL A 93 1.26 4.05 11.79
C VAL A 93 2.77 4.01 12.06
N ARG A 94 3.43 2.97 11.56
CA ARG A 94 4.87 2.75 11.71
C ARG A 94 5.54 2.58 10.36
N ASN A 95 6.82 2.93 10.30
CA ASN A 95 7.69 2.62 9.18
C ASN A 95 7.72 1.09 8.95
N GLY A 96 7.61 0.68 7.69
CA GLY A 96 7.66 -0.71 7.25
C GLY A 96 6.31 -1.41 7.20
N GLN A 97 5.22 -0.77 7.65
CA GLN A 97 3.89 -1.40 7.59
C GLN A 97 3.35 -1.36 6.17
N ARG A 98 2.85 -2.51 5.72
CA ARG A 98 2.19 -2.67 4.42
C ARG A 98 0.68 -2.63 4.55
N TRP A 99 0.04 -2.06 3.53
CA TRP A 99 -1.38 -1.79 3.51
C TRP A 99 -1.96 -2.09 2.13
N ASN A 100 -3.13 -2.73 2.09
CA ASN A 100 -3.94 -2.82 0.89
C ASN A 100 -4.79 -1.56 0.75
N VAL A 101 -4.71 -0.87 -0.38
CA VAL A 101 -5.55 0.27 -0.69
C VAL A 101 -6.95 -0.23 -1.03
N ILE A 102 -7.94 0.17 -0.24
CA ILE A 102 -9.33 -0.31 -0.37
C ILE A 102 -10.25 0.73 -1.01
N ALA A 103 -9.86 2.00 -0.99
CA ALA A 103 -10.57 3.07 -1.70
C ALA A 103 -9.60 4.24 -1.97
N VAL A 104 -9.88 4.97 -3.03
CA VAL A 104 -9.20 6.20 -3.42
C VAL A 104 -10.24 7.29 -3.49
N ASP A 105 -9.86 8.50 -3.08
CA ASP A 105 -10.62 9.74 -3.24
C ASP A 105 -9.64 10.77 -3.79
N ALA A 106 -9.57 10.91 -5.11
CA ALA A 106 -8.60 11.78 -5.77
C ALA A 106 -8.99 13.25 -5.67
N GLU A 107 -10.28 13.56 -5.58
CA GLU A 107 -10.75 14.93 -5.29
C GLU A 107 -10.31 15.37 -3.90
N GLY A 108 -10.40 14.47 -2.91
CA GLY A 108 -9.93 14.68 -1.54
C GLY A 108 -8.44 14.41 -1.31
N ASP A 109 -7.67 14.07 -2.36
CA ASP A 109 -6.23 13.76 -2.32
C ASP A 109 -5.84 12.77 -1.21
N ARG A 110 -6.59 11.66 -1.12
CA ARG A 110 -6.43 10.69 -0.04
C ARG A 110 -6.75 9.26 -0.44
N ILE A 111 -6.24 8.32 0.35
CA ILE A 111 -6.48 6.89 0.21
C ILE A 111 -6.93 6.29 1.53
N ALA A 112 -7.88 5.36 1.48
CA ALA A 112 -8.20 4.48 2.60
C ALA A 112 -7.47 3.16 2.43
N ALA A 113 -6.77 2.72 3.47
CA ALA A 113 -5.92 1.53 3.40
C ALA A 113 -6.13 0.60 4.59
N ARG A 114 -6.04 -0.71 4.33
CA ARG A 114 -6.17 -1.80 5.30
C ARG A 114 -4.81 -2.46 5.52
N ARG A 115 -4.31 -2.38 6.76
CA ARG A 115 -3.03 -2.95 7.16
C ARG A 115 -3.05 -4.45 6.98
N ILE A 116 -1.97 -4.97 6.40
CA ILE A 116 -1.78 -6.39 6.26
C ILE A 116 -1.40 -6.99 7.63
N GLY A 117 -2.01 -8.13 7.98
CA GLY A 117 -1.77 -8.86 9.22
C GLY A 117 -2.86 -8.68 10.28
N ASP A 118 -3.36 -7.46 10.52
CA ASP A 118 -4.33 -7.18 11.60
C ASP A 118 -5.62 -6.47 11.16
N ASN A 119 -5.76 -6.22 9.84
CA ASN A 119 -6.91 -5.56 9.23
C ASN A 119 -7.25 -4.18 9.79
N ALA A 120 -6.32 -3.52 10.48
CA ALA A 120 -6.53 -2.15 10.91
C ALA A 120 -6.63 -1.20 9.71
N LEU A 121 -7.41 -0.14 9.84
CA LEU A 121 -7.72 0.81 8.79
C LEU A 121 -7.07 2.15 9.11
N ALA A 122 -6.54 2.81 8.10
CA ALA A 122 -6.04 4.18 8.17
C ALA A 122 -6.44 4.94 6.91
N VAL A 123 -6.54 6.26 7.02
CA VAL A 123 -6.60 7.16 5.87
C VAL A 123 -5.25 7.85 5.78
N PHE A 124 -4.65 7.84 4.59
CA PHE A 124 -3.45 8.62 4.29
C PHE A 124 -3.83 9.75 3.36
N ASP A 125 -3.43 10.96 3.72
CA ASP A 125 -3.67 12.18 2.96
C ASP A 125 -2.46 13.14 3.10
N GLY A 126 -2.54 14.25 2.36
CA GLY A 126 -1.65 15.39 2.51
C GLY A 126 -0.16 15.05 2.45
N GLU A 127 0.65 15.79 3.21
CA GLU A 127 2.12 15.67 3.17
C GLU A 127 2.59 14.24 3.47
N TYR A 128 1.91 13.53 4.37
CA TYR A 128 2.28 12.18 4.75
C TYR A 128 2.13 11.20 3.58
N LEU A 129 1.02 11.24 2.85
CA LEU A 129 0.81 10.43 1.65
C LEU A 129 1.89 10.71 0.59
N HIS A 130 2.12 11.99 0.30
CA HIS A 130 3.03 12.41 -0.77
C HIS A 130 4.52 12.21 -0.46
N THR A 131 4.89 12.12 0.83
CA THR A 131 6.31 12.06 1.23
C THR A 131 6.69 10.69 1.81
N HIS A 132 5.75 9.98 2.42
CA HIS A 132 6.03 8.81 3.25
C HIS A 132 5.24 7.56 2.87
N VAL A 133 4.42 7.60 1.83
CA VAL A 133 3.68 6.42 1.34
C VAL A 133 4.00 6.18 -0.13
N HIS A 134 4.51 5.00 -0.46
CA HIS A 134 4.73 4.57 -1.85
C HIS A 134 4.27 3.11 -2.02
N HIS A 135 4.18 2.63 -3.25
CA HIS A 135 3.93 1.20 -3.51
C HIS A 135 4.82 0.27 -2.67
N GLY A 136 4.21 -0.81 -2.18
CA GLY A 136 4.82 -1.78 -1.28
C GLY A 136 4.94 -3.19 -1.86
N TYR A 137 4.86 -3.34 -3.19
CA TYR A 137 5.09 -4.64 -3.85
C TYR A 137 6.57 -5.01 -3.87
N ALA A 138 7.41 -4.02 -4.17
CA ALA A 138 8.86 -4.14 -4.18
C ALA A 138 9.50 -3.05 -3.32
N VAL A 139 10.50 -3.44 -2.53
CA VAL A 139 11.28 -2.52 -1.66
C VAL A 139 12.77 -2.83 -1.75
N THR A 140 13.61 -1.94 -1.24
CA THR A 140 15.04 -2.21 -1.04
C THR A 140 15.31 -2.81 0.33
N VAL A 141 16.41 -3.57 0.49
CA VAL A 141 16.83 -4.15 1.81
C VAL A 141 17.00 -3.08 2.90
N HIS A 142 17.38 -1.85 2.52
CA HIS A 142 17.58 -0.73 3.45
C HIS A 142 16.31 0.10 3.69
N ALA A 143 15.14 -0.43 3.34
CA ALA A 143 13.87 0.20 3.65
C ALA A 143 13.59 0.11 5.16
#